data_AF-A0A931YHG9-F1
#
_entry.id   AF-A0A931YHG9-F1
#
_cell.length_a   1.000
_cell.length_b   1.000
_cell.length_c   1.000
_cell.angle_alpha   90.00
_cell.angle_beta   90.00
_cell.angle_gamma   90.00
#
_symmetry.space_group_name_H-M   'P 1'
#
loop_
_entity.id
_entity.type
_entity.pdbx_description
1 polymer ?
#
loop_
_entity_poly.entity_id
_entity_poly.type
_entity_poly.pdbx_seq_one_letter_code
_entity_poly.pdbx_strand_id
1 'polypeptide(L)'
;MFRIGVDVGGTFTDLVAVDDAGRVTLAKSVSTPADPSVGVMDGLDLLAAALGLERAALLHETERIVHGTTVATNALLERKGARVGLLTTEGHRDVIEMREGLKDDRYNLRMAAPEPLVPRARRLGVRERLRPDGRVAVRLDRRSLAAAIARLRRERVEAVAVCYLHAYRDGRHEAATGAALRRALPEAYVSLSSEVLPQIKEYERVCTTVVNAYVGPALSRYLARLGERLRAAGYRGSVLIMQSHGGVAPIADAVRLAAGAVLSGPAGGVAGGRYSARLLGEGNLIPFDMGGTSTDISLIEGGEAHLSVDRTVAGQKVALPSLDIVSLGAGGGSIARVDPGGILDGGPESAGAEPGPACYGKGGTAPTVTDANLVLGYLNPEDFAGGTMRLSAGAAARAIEEKIARPLGLSVDDAA
;
A
#
# COMPACT_ATOMS: atom_id res chain seq x y z
N MET A 1 -14.80 16.59 -22.18
CA MET A 1 -14.87 15.86 -20.90
C MET A 1 -13.47 15.63 -20.36
N PHE A 2 -13.34 15.44 -19.05
CA PHE A 2 -12.08 15.19 -18.36
C PHE A 2 -12.00 13.75 -17.85
N ARG A 3 -10.76 13.24 -17.82
CA ARG A 3 -10.39 11.99 -17.14
C ARG A 3 -9.39 12.38 -16.06
N ILE A 4 -9.71 12.07 -14.80
CA ILE A 4 -8.90 12.50 -13.66
C ILE A 4 -8.19 11.29 -13.06
N GLY A 5 -6.86 11.38 -12.94
CA GLY A 5 -6.05 10.49 -12.13
C GLY A 5 -5.73 11.15 -10.79
N VAL A 6 -5.79 10.38 -9.70
CA VAL A 6 -5.46 10.84 -8.36
C VAL A 6 -4.53 9.82 -7.72
N ASP A 7 -3.42 10.26 -7.14
CA ASP A 7 -2.58 9.43 -6.30
C ASP A 7 -2.42 10.07 -4.92
N VAL A 8 -2.79 9.32 -3.88
CA VAL A 8 -2.70 9.76 -2.49
C VAL A 8 -1.48 9.11 -1.85
N GLY A 9 -0.39 9.89 -1.80
CA GLY A 9 0.82 9.57 -1.08
C GLY A 9 0.79 10.02 0.38
N GLY A 10 1.90 9.78 1.10
CA GLY A 10 2.04 10.16 2.51
C GLY A 10 2.16 11.68 2.72
N THR A 11 2.88 12.37 1.85
CA THR A 11 3.15 13.82 1.98
C THR A 11 2.21 14.68 1.15
N PHE A 12 1.95 14.25 -0.08
CA PHE A 12 1.13 15.00 -1.04
C PHE A 12 0.11 14.11 -1.72
N THR A 13 -0.95 14.74 -2.19
CA THR A 13 -1.95 14.15 -3.07
C THR A 13 -1.78 14.79 -4.45
N ASP A 14 -1.46 13.97 -5.44
CA ASP A 14 -1.19 14.39 -6.81
C ASP A 14 -2.42 14.13 -7.68
N LEU A 15 -2.80 15.11 -8.50
CA LEU A 15 -3.92 15.02 -9.42
C LEU A 15 -3.48 15.37 -10.83
N VAL A 16 -4.03 14.64 -11.79
CA VAL A 16 -3.87 14.90 -13.21
C VAL A 16 -5.24 14.89 -13.88
N ALA A 17 -5.57 15.94 -14.63
CA ALA A 17 -6.70 15.97 -15.54
C ALA A 17 -6.20 15.88 -16.98
N VAL A 18 -6.84 15.02 -17.77
CA VAL A 18 -6.63 14.94 -19.23
C VAL A 18 -7.95 15.24 -19.93
N ASP A 19 -7.95 16.22 -20.82
CA ASP A 19 -9.11 16.55 -21.65
C ASP A 19 -9.17 15.71 -22.95
N ASP A 20 -10.22 15.89 -23.74
CA ASP A 20 -10.41 15.16 -25.00
C ASP A 20 -9.40 15.55 -26.10
N ALA A 21 -8.77 16.72 -25.99
CA ALA A 21 -7.68 17.14 -26.85
C ALA A 21 -6.32 16.58 -26.40
N GLY A 22 -6.27 15.87 -25.27
CA GLY A 22 -5.05 15.32 -24.68
C GLY A 22 -4.23 16.33 -23.88
N ARG A 23 -4.78 17.51 -23.58
CA ARG A 23 -4.10 18.50 -22.73
C ARG A 23 -4.10 18.00 -21.29
N VAL A 24 -2.95 18.14 -20.66
CA VAL A 24 -2.69 17.68 -19.29
C VAL A 24 -2.65 18.88 -18.36
N THR A 25 -3.37 18.80 -17.26
CA THR A 25 -3.31 19.78 -16.17
C THR A 25 -3.03 19.05 -14.87
N LEU A 26 -2.08 19.58 -14.10
CA LEU A 26 -1.62 18.98 -12.85
C LEU A 26 -2.03 19.87 -11.68
N ALA A 27 -2.36 19.23 -10.56
CA ALA A 27 -2.54 19.90 -9.29
C ALA A 27 -1.94 19.05 -8.18
N LYS A 28 -1.46 19.72 -7.13
CA LYS A 28 -0.84 19.07 -5.98
C LYS A 28 -1.34 19.71 -4.70
N SER A 29 -1.94 18.90 -3.83
CA SER A 29 -2.39 19.32 -2.50
C SER A 29 -1.59 18.61 -1.42
N VAL A 30 -1.63 19.14 -0.20
CA VAL A 30 -1.02 18.50 0.97
C VAL A 30 -1.90 17.32 1.39
N SER A 31 -1.29 16.16 1.64
CA SER A 31 -2.03 14.99 2.14
C SER A 31 -2.60 15.27 3.53
N THR A 32 -3.79 14.74 3.79
CA THR A 32 -4.44 14.80 5.11
C THR A 32 -4.53 13.40 5.70
N PRO A 33 -3.52 12.89 6.44
CA PRO A 33 -3.46 11.48 6.86
C PRO A 33 -4.67 11.01 7.69
N ALA A 34 -5.26 11.91 8.48
CA ALA A 34 -6.45 11.60 9.29
C ALA A 34 -7.71 11.34 8.44
N ASP A 35 -7.82 11.99 7.29
CA ASP A 35 -8.87 11.77 6.30
C ASP A 35 -8.37 12.13 4.91
N PRO A 36 -7.79 11.18 4.15
CA PRO A 36 -7.20 11.48 2.86
C PRO A 36 -8.22 11.95 1.82
N SER A 37 -9.52 11.81 2.09
CA SER A 37 -10.55 12.30 1.18
C SER A 37 -10.60 13.83 1.15
N VAL A 38 -10.14 14.51 2.20
CA VAL A 38 -10.01 15.97 2.25
C VAL A 38 -8.95 16.44 1.26
N GLY A 39 -7.75 15.87 1.31
CA GLY A 39 -6.66 16.22 0.39
C GLY A 39 -7.04 16.03 -1.08
N VAL A 40 -7.84 15.02 -1.40
CA VAL A 40 -8.40 14.83 -2.76
C VAL A 40 -9.35 15.96 -3.15
N MET A 41 -10.24 16.38 -2.24
CA MET A 41 -11.18 17.48 -2.53
C MET A 41 -10.45 18.82 -2.70
N ASP A 42 -9.44 19.09 -1.87
CA ASP A 42 -8.61 20.29 -1.98
C ASP A 42 -7.82 20.29 -3.30
N GLY A 43 -7.30 19.12 -3.68
CA GLY A 43 -6.63 18.94 -4.96
C GLY A 43 -7.55 19.16 -6.16
N LEU A 44 -8.82 18.77 -6.06
CA LEU A 44 -9.83 19.06 -7.09
C LEU A 44 -10.16 20.55 -7.18
N ASP A 45 -10.16 21.28 -6.06
CA ASP A 45 -10.35 22.73 -6.05
C ASP A 45 -9.18 23.45 -6.75
N LEU A 46 -7.93 23.03 -6.47
CA LEU A 46 -6.73 23.52 -7.16
C LEU A 46 -6.74 23.19 -8.66
N LEU A 47 -7.14 21.98 -9.01
CA LEU A 47 -7.23 21.54 -10.41
C LEU A 47 -8.29 22.33 -11.18
N ALA A 48 -9.44 22.59 -10.56
CA ALA A 48 -10.49 23.41 -11.16
C ALA A 48 -10.00 24.85 -11.37
N ALA A 49 -9.34 25.45 -10.37
CA ALA A 49 -8.77 26.78 -10.48
C ALA A 49 -7.73 26.89 -11.62
N ALA A 50 -6.86 25.88 -11.78
CA ALA A 50 -5.88 25.83 -12.86
C ALA A 50 -6.53 25.73 -14.26
N LEU A 51 -7.74 25.15 -14.35
CA LEU A 51 -8.55 25.07 -15.57
C LEU A 51 -9.47 26.29 -15.76
N GLY A 52 -9.50 27.24 -14.83
CA GLY A 52 -10.44 28.37 -14.85
C GLY A 52 -11.90 27.95 -14.64
N LEU A 53 -12.13 26.85 -13.92
CA LEU A 53 -13.44 26.27 -13.65
C LEU A 53 -13.75 26.29 -12.15
N GLU A 54 -15.03 26.23 -11.82
CA GLU A 54 -15.50 25.85 -10.49
C GLU A 54 -15.45 24.32 -10.33
N ARG A 55 -15.19 23.81 -9.12
CA ARG A 55 -15.11 22.35 -8.86
C ARG A 55 -16.36 21.61 -9.36
N ALA A 56 -17.54 22.17 -9.15
CA ALA A 56 -18.79 21.53 -9.58
C ALA A 56 -18.87 21.37 -11.11
N ALA A 57 -18.37 22.37 -11.87
CA ALA A 57 -18.30 22.30 -13.32
C ALA A 57 -17.27 21.26 -13.78
N LEU A 58 -16.08 21.25 -13.17
CA LEU A 58 -15.04 20.23 -13.43
C LEU A 58 -15.59 18.82 -13.22
N LEU A 59 -16.26 18.57 -12.08
CA LEU A 59 -16.83 17.26 -11.76
C LEU A 59 -17.99 16.88 -12.67
N HIS A 60 -18.79 17.84 -13.14
CA HIS A 60 -19.84 17.59 -14.11
C HIS A 60 -19.28 17.15 -15.46
N GLU A 61 -18.17 17.75 -15.90
CA GLU A 61 -17.48 17.42 -17.15
C GLU A 61 -16.51 16.23 -17.02
N THR A 62 -16.40 15.60 -15.85
CA THR A 62 -15.52 14.46 -15.62
C THR A 62 -16.22 13.13 -15.92
N GLU A 63 -15.68 12.38 -16.88
CA GLU A 63 -16.19 11.05 -17.26
C GLU A 63 -15.88 10.00 -16.19
N ARG A 64 -14.62 9.97 -15.72
CA ARG A 64 -14.12 8.99 -14.75
C ARG A 64 -13.00 9.56 -13.89
N ILE A 65 -12.94 9.07 -12.66
CA ILE A 65 -11.85 9.31 -11.72
C ILE A 65 -11.17 7.96 -11.44
N VAL A 66 -9.86 7.89 -11.70
CA VAL A 66 -9.02 6.76 -11.31
C VAL A 66 -8.20 7.17 -10.08
N HIS A 67 -8.32 6.40 -9.02
CA HIS A 67 -7.84 6.77 -7.70
C HIS A 67 -6.87 5.71 -7.16
N GLY A 68 -5.60 6.07 -7.05
CA GLY A 68 -4.56 5.36 -6.33
C GLY A 68 -4.49 5.81 -4.87
N THR A 69 -4.21 4.85 -3.98
CA THR A 69 -4.12 5.15 -2.56
C THR A 69 -3.12 4.25 -1.85
N THR A 70 -2.40 4.84 -0.89
CA THR A 70 -1.47 4.13 -0.01
C THR A 70 -2.11 3.66 1.30
N VAL A 71 -3.41 3.90 1.53
CA VAL A 71 -4.10 3.58 2.80
C VAL A 71 -3.96 2.11 3.20
N ALA A 72 -4.18 1.17 2.26
CA ALA A 72 -4.06 -0.25 2.54
C ALA A 72 -2.61 -0.66 2.86
N THR A 73 -1.65 -0.12 2.11
CA THR A 73 -0.21 -0.34 2.31
C THR A 73 0.25 0.18 3.67
N ASN A 74 -0.10 1.43 4.01
CA ASN A 74 0.33 2.06 5.26
C ASN A 74 -0.29 1.38 6.47
N ALA A 75 -1.57 0.97 6.40
CA ALA A 75 -2.19 0.20 7.46
C ALA A 75 -1.44 -1.11 7.77
N LEU A 76 -0.88 -1.75 6.73
CA LEU A 76 -0.10 -2.98 6.87
C LEU A 76 1.32 -2.71 7.38
N LEU A 77 2.03 -1.73 6.80
CA LEU A 77 3.39 -1.35 7.19
C LEU A 77 3.46 -0.84 8.63
N GLU A 78 2.53 0.04 9.02
CA GLU A 78 2.49 0.62 10.37
C GLU A 78 1.85 -0.31 11.42
N ARG A 79 1.35 -1.48 11.00
CA ARG A 79 0.57 -2.40 11.84
C ARG A 79 -0.61 -1.72 12.54
N LYS A 80 -1.28 -0.79 11.84
CA LYS A 80 -2.48 -0.06 12.30
C LYS A 80 -3.77 -0.52 11.62
N GLY A 81 -3.82 -1.77 11.17
CA GLY A 81 -5.04 -2.37 10.63
C GLY A 81 -5.99 -2.90 11.72
N ALA A 82 -7.02 -3.59 11.26
CA ALA A 82 -8.11 -4.07 12.10
C ALA A 82 -7.68 -5.16 13.08
N ARG A 83 -8.35 -5.25 14.24
CA ARG A 83 -8.27 -6.40 15.13
C ARG A 83 -8.96 -7.60 14.48
N VAL A 84 -8.18 -8.42 13.78
CA VAL A 84 -8.68 -9.59 13.03
C VAL A 84 -8.82 -10.83 13.93
N GLY A 85 -9.90 -11.58 13.69
CA GLY A 85 -10.04 -12.99 14.08
C GLY A 85 -9.91 -13.92 12.88
N LEU A 86 -9.40 -15.14 13.09
CA LEU A 86 -9.24 -16.14 12.04
C LEU A 86 -10.05 -17.39 12.39
N LEU A 87 -10.91 -17.82 11.47
CA LEU A 87 -11.57 -19.11 11.51
C LEU A 87 -10.92 -20.05 10.49
N THR A 88 -10.52 -21.23 10.96
CA THR A 88 -9.92 -22.29 10.14
C THR A 88 -10.66 -23.60 10.33
N THR A 89 -10.40 -24.55 9.45
CA THR A 89 -10.76 -25.95 9.71
C THR A 89 -10.13 -26.43 11.01
N GLU A 90 -10.87 -27.15 11.84
CA GLU A 90 -10.38 -27.72 13.09
C GLU A 90 -9.03 -28.43 12.89
N GLY A 91 -8.07 -28.11 13.76
CA GLY A 91 -6.68 -28.59 13.67
C GLY A 91 -5.73 -27.76 12.80
N HIS A 92 -6.21 -26.72 12.07
CA HIS A 92 -5.40 -25.99 11.08
C HIS A 92 -5.12 -24.52 11.46
N ARG A 93 -5.49 -24.11 12.68
CA ARG A 93 -5.36 -22.71 13.14
C ARG A 93 -3.91 -22.20 13.25
N ASP A 94 -2.94 -23.09 13.14
CA ASP A 94 -1.51 -22.84 13.38
C ASP A 94 -0.70 -22.61 12.09
N VAL A 95 -1.35 -22.71 10.93
CA VAL A 95 -0.70 -22.55 9.61
C VAL A 95 0.09 -21.24 9.46
N ILE A 96 -0.41 -20.13 10.01
CA ILE A 96 0.29 -18.84 9.96
C ILE A 96 1.61 -18.89 10.74
N GLU A 97 1.67 -19.66 11.82
CA GLU A 97 2.88 -19.81 12.65
C GLU A 97 3.87 -20.80 12.02
N MET A 98 3.35 -21.91 11.48
CA MET A 98 4.16 -22.95 10.85
C MET A 98 4.82 -22.46 9.56
N ARG A 99 4.12 -21.61 8.79
CA ARG A 99 4.58 -21.06 7.51
C ARG A 99 5.00 -22.19 6.55
N GLU A 100 5.90 -21.87 5.62
CA GLU A 100 6.47 -22.82 4.64
C GLU A 100 7.93 -23.20 4.97
N GLY A 101 8.45 -22.80 6.14
CA GLY A 101 9.84 -23.03 6.53
C GLY A 101 10.88 -22.13 5.84
N LEU A 102 10.46 -21.17 5.02
CA LEU A 102 11.33 -20.21 4.34
C LEU A 102 11.79 -19.07 5.27
N LYS A 103 13.05 -18.64 5.11
CA LYS A 103 13.67 -17.48 5.78
C LYS A 103 14.14 -16.48 4.74
N ASP A 104 13.96 -15.19 5.04
CA ASP A 104 14.41 -14.11 4.16
C ASP A 104 15.94 -14.08 4.10
N ASP A 105 16.59 -14.11 5.27
CA ASP A 105 18.02 -14.40 5.38
C ASP A 105 18.24 -15.89 5.68
N ARG A 106 18.61 -16.62 4.63
CA ARG A 106 18.83 -18.08 4.70
C ARG A 106 20.03 -18.46 5.56
N TYR A 107 20.99 -17.55 5.76
CA TYR A 107 22.21 -17.82 6.53
C TYR A 107 22.07 -17.39 7.99
N ASN A 108 21.14 -16.50 8.32
CA ASN A 108 20.84 -16.14 9.70
C ASN A 108 19.93 -17.17 10.39
N LEU A 109 20.57 -18.17 11.03
CA LEU A 109 19.85 -19.20 11.79
C LEU A 109 19.06 -18.64 12.98
N ARG A 110 19.42 -17.47 13.51
CA ARG A 110 18.80 -16.80 14.67
C ARG A 110 17.71 -15.81 14.30
N MET A 111 17.39 -15.68 13.01
CA MET A 111 16.32 -14.79 12.55
C MET A 111 14.99 -15.15 13.23
N ALA A 112 14.37 -14.17 13.89
CA ALA A 112 13.06 -14.32 14.49
C ALA A 112 12.00 -14.52 13.41
N ALA A 113 10.97 -15.31 13.73
CA ALA A 113 9.80 -15.39 12.86
C ALA A 113 9.08 -14.03 12.84
N PRO A 114 8.56 -13.58 11.68
CA PRO A 114 7.73 -12.39 11.61
C PRO A 114 6.51 -12.53 12.53
N GLU A 115 6.20 -11.48 13.27
CA GLU A 115 5.02 -11.50 14.13
C GLU A 115 3.75 -11.55 13.27
N PRO A 116 2.84 -12.51 13.52
CA PRO A 116 1.63 -12.71 12.72
C PRO A 116 0.56 -11.64 13.00
N LEU A 117 -0.16 -11.19 11.97
CA LEU A 117 -1.25 -10.19 12.11
C LEU A 117 -2.39 -10.63 13.04
N VAL A 118 -2.61 -11.95 13.15
CA VAL A 118 -3.63 -12.53 14.04
C VAL A 118 -2.90 -13.28 15.15
N PRO A 119 -2.92 -12.81 16.40
CA PRO A 119 -2.40 -13.56 17.55
C PRO A 119 -3.13 -14.89 17.72
N ARG A 120 -2.42 -15.90 18.23
CA ARG A 120 -2.94 -17.27 18.43
C ARG A 120 -4.29 -17.31 19.17
N ALA A 121 -4.50 -16.44 20.16
CA ALA A 121 -5.73 -16.38 20.95
C ALA A 121 -7.00 -16.04 20.13
N ARG A 122 -6.84 -15.45 18.94
CA ARG A 122 -7.93 -15.09 18.01
C ARG A 122 -8.03 -16.02 16.80
N ARG A 123 -7.25 -17.11 16.78
CA ARG A 123 -7.32 -18.16 15.75
C ARG A 123 -8.12 -19.34 16.29
N LEU A 124 -9.24 -19.64 15.65
CA LEU A 124 -10.20 -20.63 16.13
C LEU A 124 -10.43 -21.68 15.06
N GLY A 125 -10.48 -22.94 15.47
CA GLY A 125 -10.93 -24.04 14.63
C GLY A 125 -12.46 -24.12 14.65
N VAL A 126 -13.06 -24.31 13.49
CA VAL A 126 -14.46 -24.71 13.35
C VAL A 126 -14.49 -26.15 12.87
N ARG A 127 -15.43 -26.94 13.39
CA ARG A 127 -15.52 -28.35 13.04
C ARG A 127 -16.28 -28.49 11.73
N GLU A 128 -15.54 -28.45 10.63
CA GLU A 128 -15.99 -28.78 9.29
C GLU A 128 -14.86 -29.41 8.48
N ARG A 129 -15.16 -30.16 7.41
CA ARG A 129 -14.13 -30.70 6.53
C ARG A 129 -14.68 -30.99 5.14
N LEU A 130 -14.01 -30.45 4.14
CA LEU A 130 -14.17 -30.87 2.74
C LEU A 130 -13.02 -31.81 2.35
N ARG A 131 -13.27 -32.68 1.39
CA ARG A 131 -12.25 -33.48 0.70
C ARG A 131 -11.68 -32.68 -0.48
N PRO A 132 -10.52 -33.05 -1.04
CA PRO A 132 -9.93 -32.38 -2.21
C PRO A 132 -10.84 -32.35 -3.46
N ASP A 133 -11.75 -33.30 -3.58
CA ASP A 133 -12.76 -33.39 -4.65
C ASP A 133 -14.02 -32.54 -4.38
N GLY A 134 -14.05 -31.77 -3.28
CA GLY A 134 -15.18 -30.92 -2.88
C GLY A 134 -16.26 -31.64 -2.09
N ARG A 135 -16.20 -32.97 -1.92
CA ARG A 135 -17.20 -33.69 -1.12
C ARG A 135 -17.09 -33.35 0.36
N VAL A 136 -18.23 -33.25 1.03
CA VAL A 136 -18.29 -32.98 2.48
C VAL A 136 -17.88 -34.24 3.25
N ALA A 137 -16.76 -34.17 3.98
CA ALA A 137 -16.34 -35.23 4.92
C ALA A 137 -16.95 -35.00 6.32
N VAL A 138 -16.95 -33.74 6.78
CA VAL A 138 -17.58 -33.33 8.04
C VAL A 138 -18.43 -32.09 7.74
N ARG A 139 -19.73 -32.18 8.00
CA ARG A 139 -20.65 -31.04 7.83
C ARG A 139 -20.24 -29.90 8.75
N LEU A 140 -20.48 -28.66 8.31
CA LEU A 140 -20.29 -27.46 9.14
C LEU A 140 -21.07 -27.57 10.45
N ASP A 141 -20.35 -27.74 11.55
CA ASP A 141 -20.93 -27.87 12.88
C ASP A 141 -21.34 -26.51 13.46
N ARG A 142 -22.65 -26.31 13.64
CA ARG A 142 -23.20 -25.03 14.10
C ARG A 142 -22.78 -24.68 15.53
N ARG A 143 -22.49 -25.68 16.38
CA ARG A 143 -22.13 -25.45 17.79
C ARG A 143 -20.72 -24.89 17.92
N SER A 144 -19.74 -25.50 17.26
CA SER A 144 -18.36 -25.01 17.19
C SER A 144 -18.29 -23.63 16.54
N LEU A 145 -19.05 -23.40 15.46
CA LEU A 145 -19.15 -22.08 14.83
C LEU A 145 -19.72 -21.03 15.81
N ALA A 146 -20.82 -21.34 16.50
CA ALA A 146 -21.42 -20.41 17.46
C ALA A 146 -20.46 -20.09 18.63
N ALA A 147 -19.73 -21.10 19.14
CA ALA A 147 -18.72 -20.91 20.17
C ALA A 147 -17.56 -20.02 19.67
N ALA A 148 -17.11 -20.23 18.43
CA ALA A 148 -16.08 -19.41 17.81
C ALA A 148 -16.54 -17.94 17.65
N ILE A 149 -17.75 -17.71 17.15
CA ILE A 149 -18.35 -16.38 17.04
C ILE A 149 -18.45 -15.69 18.41
N ALA A 150 -18.90 -16.42 19.43
CA ALA A 150 -18.99 -15.88 20.79
C ALA A 150 -17.61 -15.48 21.34
N ARG A 151 -16.57 -16.26 21.05
CA ARG A 151 -15.18 -15.93 21.41
C ARG A 151 -14.69 -14.69 20.68
N LEU A 152 -14.91 -14.61 19.36
CA LEU A 152 -14.54 -13.44 18.54
C LEU A 152 -15.24 -12.17 19.01
N ARG A 153 -16.52 -12.25 19.42
CA ARG A 153 -17.25 -11.13 20.03
C ARG A 153 -16.60 -10.65 21.32
N ARG A 154 -16.20 -11.56 22.21
CA ARG A 154 -15.51 -11.21 23.46
C ARG A 154 -14.16 -10.52 23.20
N GLU A 155 -13.45 -10.96 22.17
CA GLU A 155 -12.21 -10.35 21.70
C GLU A 155 -12.43 -9.05 20.90
N ARG A 156 -13.69 -8.61 20.74
CA ARG A 156 -14.11 -7.38 20.06
C ARG A 156 -13.53 -7.26 18.65
N VAL A 157 -13.44 -8.34 17.89
CA VAL A 157 -12.81 -8.28 16.56
C VAL A 157 -13.53 -7.30 15.64
N GLU A 158 -12.76 -6.54 14.86
CA GLU A 158 -13.26 -5.59 13.86
C GLU A 158 -13.38 -6.25 12.48
N ALA A 159 -12.68 -7.36 12.28
CA ALA A 159 -12.72 -8.13 11.05
C ALA A 159 -12.50 -9.62 11.30
N VAL A 160 -13.00 -10.46 10.40
CA VAL A 160 -12.86 -11.93 10.46
C VAL A 160 -12.45 -12.48 9.11
N ALA A 161 -11.33 -13.20 9.11
CA ALA A 161 -10.90 -14.04 7.99
C ALA A 161 -11.42 -15.47 8.20
N VAL A 162 -12.00 -16.07 7.16
CA VAL A 162 -12.47 -17.45 7.17
C VAL A 162 -11.71 -18.22 6.10
N CYS A 163 -10.99 -19.26 6.51
CA CYS A 163 -10.12 -20.06 5.66
C CYS A 163 -10.30 -21.54 5.96
N TYR A 164 -11.18 -22.20 5.21
CA TYR A 164 -11.39 -23.64 5.34
C TYR A 164 -10.58 -24.41 4.29
N LEU A 165 -10.19 -25.63 4.64
CA LEU A 165 -9.50 -26.50 3.70
C LEU A 165 -10.40 -26.83 2.52
N HIS A 166 -9.82 -26.74 1.32
CA HIS A 166 -10.48 -26.98 0.04
C HIS A 166 -11.65 -26.04 -0.28
N ALA A 167 -11.78 -24.92 0.42
CA ALA A 167 -12.79 -23.90 0.09
C ALA A 167 -12.60 -23.29 -1.31
N TYR A 168 -11.38 -23.32 -1.86
CA TYR A 168 -11.10 -22.96 -3.26
C TYR A 168 -11.85 -23.84 -4.28
N ARG A 169 -12.16 -25.09 -3.91
CA ARG A 169 -12.91 -26.04 -4.74
C ARG A 169 -14.41 -25.84 -4.54
N ASP A 170 -14.82 -25.63 -3.29
CA ASP A 170 -16.21 -25.44 -2.91
C ASP A 170 -16.33 -24.56 -1.66
N GLY A 171 -16.74 -23.30 -1.86
CA GLY A 171 -16.83 -22.30 -0.80
C GLY A 171 -18.06 -22.43 0.11
N ARG A 172 -18.92 -23.44 -0.03
CA ARG A 172 -20.25 -23.46 0.64
C ARG A 172 -20.19 -23.33 2.17
N HIS A 173 -19.19 -23.94 2.82
CA HIS A 173 -19.03 -23.83 4.27
C HIS A 173 -18.56 -22.43 4.67
N GLU A 174 -17.65 -21.82 3.91
CA GLU A 174 -17.22 -20.45 4.15
C GLU A 174 -18.37 -19.46 3.94
N ALA A 175 -19.16 -19.63 2.88
CA ALA A 175 -20.33 -18.80 2.61
C ALA A 175 -21.36 -18.88 3.75
N ALA A 176 -21.66 -20.08 4.25
CA ALA A 176 -22.54 -20.29 5.39
C ALA A 176 -21.99 -19.67 6.69
N THR A 177 -20.68 -19.81 6.94
CA THR A 177 -19.99 -19.16 8.05
C THR A 177 -20.03 -17.64 7.93
N GLY A 178 -19.79 -17.09 6.73
CA GLY A 178 -19.85 -15.65 6.45
C GLY A 178 -21.24 -15.07 6.71
N ALA A 179 -22.30 -15.77 6.29
CA ALA A 179 -23.67 -15.38 6.60
C ALA A 179 -23.97 -15.39 8.11
N ALA A 180 -23.43 -16.36 8.85
CA ALA A 180 -23.57 -16.41 10.31
C ALA A 180 -22.81 -15.27 11.00
N LEU A 181 -21.59 -14.97 10.54
CA LEU A 181 -20.76 -13.86 11.04
C LEU A 181 -21.46 -12.52 10.81
N ARG A 182 -21.91 -12.23 9.59
CA ARG A 182 -22.60 -10.96 9.27
C ARG A 182 -23.87 -10.75 10.11
N ARG A 183 -24.60 -11.81 10.47
CA ARG A 183 -25.76 -11.72 11.39
C ARG A 183 -25.34 -11.48 12.83
N ALA A 184 -24.25 -12.11 13.29
CA ALA A 184 -23.86 -12.09 14.69
C ALA A 184 -22.91 -10.94 15.06
N LEU A 185 -22.20 -10.39 14.09
CA LEU A 185 -21.19 -9.32 14.18
C LEU A 185 -21.39 -8.37 12.97
N PRO A 186 -22.49 -7.61 12.91
CA PRO A 186 -22.86 -6.83 11.73
C PRO A 186 -21.85 -5.74 11.36
N GLU A 187 -21.08 -5.24 12.32
CA GLU A 187 -20.04 -4.23 12.09
C GLU A 187 -18.70 -4.84 11.66
N ALA A 188 -18.53 -6.16 11.79
CA ALA A 188 -17.26 -6.81 11.47
C ALA A 188 -17.12 -7.01 9.97
N TYR A 189 -15.96 -6.63 9.44
CA TYR A 189 -15.60 -6.91 8.05
C TYR A 189 -15.28 -8.40 7.86
N VAL A 190 -15.92 -9.08 6.90
CA VAL A 190 -15.77 -10.53 6.72
C VAL A 190 -15.09 -10.83 5.38
N SER A 191 -13.96 -11.54 5.44
CA SER A 191 -13.25 -12.05 4.26
C SER A 191 -13.35 -13.57 4.19
N LEU A 192 -13.82 -14.09 3.06
CA LEU A 192 -13.87 -15.52 2.78
C LEU A 192 -12.74 -15.89 1.84
N SER A 193 -11.96 -16.92 2.17
CA SER A 193 -10.78 -17.29 1.38
C SER A 193 -11.13 -17.77 -0.03
N SER A 194 -12.31 -18.36 -0.20
CA SER A 194 -12.92 -18.74 -1.47
C SER A 194 -13.33 -17.55 -2.35
N GLU A 195 -13.44 -16.33 -1.80
CA GLU A 195 -13.71 -15.11 -2.55
C GLU A 195 -12.43 -14.28 -2.78
N VAL A 196 -11.48 -14.35 -1.84
CA VAL A 196 -10.23 -13.57 -1.88
C VAL A 196 -9.18 -14.24 -2.77
N LEU A 197 -8.88 -15.52 -2.52
CA LEU A 197 -7.87 -16.26 -3.27
C LEU A 197 -8.32 -17.73 -3.42
N PRO A 198 -9.23 -18.04 -4.37
CA PRO A 198 -9.73 -19.39 -4.60
C PRO A 198 -8.70 -20.29 -5.31
N GLN A 199 -7.55 -20.51 -4.66
CA GLN A 199 -6.47 -21.34 -5.16
C GLN A 199 -6.07 -22.41 -4.14
N ILE A 200 -5.43 -23.48 -4.65
CA ILE A 200 -4.78 -24.51 -3.83
C ILE A 200 -3.59 -23.91 -3.07
N LYS A 201 -3.13 -24.62 -2.03
CA LYS A 201 -2.16 -24.21 -1.00
C LYS A 201 -2.78 -23.34 0.09
N GLU A 202 -2.53 -23.72 1.33
CA GLU A 202 -3.23 -23.18 2.50
C GLU A 202 -2.59 -21.90 2.99
N TYR A 203 -1.26 -21.85 3.09
CA TYR A 203 -0.54 -20.75 3.71
C TYR A 203 -0.76 -19.43 2.98
N GLU A 204 -0.54 -19.39 1.66
CA GLU A 204 -0.76 -18.20 0.84
C GLU A 204 -2.19 -17.70 0.92
N ARG A 205 -3.16 -18.63 0.84
CA ARG A 205 -4.59 -18.32 0.89
C ARG A 205 -4.97 -17.75 2.25
N VAL A 206 -4.46 -18.33 3.35
CA VAL A 206 -4.70 -17.83 4.70
C VAL A 206 -4.07 -16.46 4.91
N CYS A 207 -2.80 -16.28 4.56
CA CYS A 207 -2.09 -15.01 4.70
C CYS A 207 -2.79 -13.90 3.90
N THR A 208 -3.12 -14.15 2.64
CA THR A 208 -3.81 -13.18 1.78
C THR A 208 -5.19 -12.81 2.32
N THR A 209 -5.97 -13.79 2.79
CA THR A 209 -7.31 -13.55 3.36
C THR A 209 -7.23 -12.78 4.68
N VAL A 210 -6.20 -13.04 5.50
CA VAL A 210 -5.92 -12.30 6.72
C VAL A 210 -5.54 -10.86 6.41
N VAL A 211 -4.65 -10.62 5.44
CA VAL A 211 -4.30 -9.26 4.99
C VAL A 211 -5.53 -8.53 4.48
N ASN A 212 -6.38 -9.18 3.69
CA ASN A 212 -7.64 -8.61 3.20
C ASN A 212 -8.55 -8.17 4.36
N ALA A 213 -8.73 -9.04 5.36
CA ALA A 213 -9.52 -8.72 6.56
C ALA A 213 -8.88 -7.60 7.39
N TYR A 214 -7.55 -7.54 7.44
CA TYR A 214 -6.78 -6.59 8.22
C TYR A 214 -6.89 -5.15 7.67
N VAL A 215 -6.73 -4.98 6.35
CA VAL A 215 -6.75 -3.66 5.71
C VAL A 215 -8.15 -3.22 5.25
N GLY A 216 -9.06 -4.18 5.06
CA GLY A 216 -10.42 -3.95 4.56
C GLY A 216 -11.20 -2.84 5.28
N PRO A 217 -11.26 -2.81 6.64
CA PRO A 217 -11.98 -1.77 7.35
C PRO A 217 -11.45 -0.35 7.12
N ALA A 218 -10.12 -0.18 7.07
CA ALA A 218 -9.52 1.13 6.83
C ALA A 218 -9.83 1.63 5.41
N LEU A 219 -9.63 0.77 4.41
CA LEU A 219 -9.93 1.08 3.02
C LEU A 219 -11.43 1.35 2.82
N SER A 220 -12.30 0.54 3.43
CA SER A 220 -13.76 0.70 3.33
C SER A 220 -14.23 2.04 3.87
N ARG A 221 -13.76 2.47 5.05
CA ARG A 221 -14.13 3.77 5.63
C ARG A 221 -13.66 4.91 4.74
N TYR A 222 -12.44 4.81 4.22
CA TYR A 222 -11.86 5.82 3.36
C TYR A 222 -12.65 5.98 2.05
N LEU A 223 -12.84 4.89 1.30
CA LEU A 223 -13.51 4.93 0.00
C LEU A 223 -14.99 5.29 0.11
N ALA A 224 -15.66 4.91 1.22
CA ALA A 224 -17.02 5.35 1.49
C ALA A 224 -17.11 6.89 1.63
N ARG A 225 -16.24 7.48 2.46
CA ARG A 225 -16.18 8.95 2.64
C ARG A 225 -15.84 9.67 1.34
N LEU A 226 -14.86 9.18 0.59
CA LEU A 226 -14.49 9.74 -0.71
C LEU A 226 -15.68 9.72 -1.68
N GLY A 227 -16.36 8.58 -1.80
CA GLY A 227 -17.54 8.45 -2.65
C GLY A 227 -18.69 9.38 -2.25
N GLU A 228 -18.92 9.56 -0.94
CA GLU A 228 -19.93 10.50 -0.44
C GLU A 228 -19.58 11.95 -0.75
N ARG A 229 -18.33 12.38 -0.48
CA ARG A 229 -17.86 13.75 -0.77
C ARG A 229 -17.95 14.08 -2.25
N LEU A 230 -17.51 13.17 -3.13
CA LEU A 230 -17.60 13.36 -4.58
C LEU A 230 -19.06 13.49 -5.05
N ARG A 231 -19.96 12.63 -4.57
CA ARG A 231 -21.40 12.71 -4.90
C ARG A 231 -22.03 14.02 -4.42
N ALA A 232 -21.71 14.44 -3.19
CA ALA A 232 -22.17 15.69 -2.60
C ALA A 232 -21.65 16.92 -3.37
N ALA A 233 -20.42 16.84 -3.89
CA ALA A 233 -19.81 17.88 -4.74
C ALA A 233 -20.33 17.88 -6.20
N GLY A 234 -21.28 17.01 -6.54
CA GLY A 234 -21.93 16.99 -7.86
C GLY A 234 -21.39 15.96 -8.85
N TYR A 235 -20.38 15.16 -8.47
CA TYR A 235 -19.88 14.10 -9.34
C TYR A 235 -20.94 13.01 -9.57
N ARG A 236 -21.08 12.56 -10.81
CA ARG A 236 -22.02 11.52 -11.23
C ARG A 236 -21.36 10.35 -11.98
N GLY A 237 -20.07 10.48 -12.29
CA GLY A 237 -19.31 9.44 -13.00
C GLY A 237 -18.86 8.30 -12.09
N SER A 238 -18.02 7.42 -12.65
CA SER A 238 -17.47 6.26 -11.93
C SER A 238 -16.17 6.62 -11.20
N VAL A 239 -16.04 6.16 -9.95
CA VAL A 239 -14.76 6.18 -9.23
C VAL A 239 -14.16 4.78 -9.28
N LEU A 240 -13.00 4.67 -9.90
CA LEU A 240 -12.26 3.43 -10.07
C LEU A 240 -10.99 3.46 -9.22
N ILE A 241 -10.70 2.38 -8.52
CA ILE A 241 -9.58 2.28 -7.58
C ILE A 241 -8.47 1.47 -8.23
N MET A 242 -7.26 2.03 -8.25
CA MET A 242 -6.07 1.35 -8.74
C MET A 242 -5.80 0.08 -7.93
N GLN A 243 -5.43 -0.99 -8.62
CA GLN A 243 -5.08 -2.27 -8.03
C GLN A 243 -3.61 -2.58 -8.31
N SER A 244 -2.98 -3.40 -7.47
CA SER A 244 -1.56 -3.74 -7.57
C SER A 244 -1.18 -4.49 -8.85
N HIS A 245 -2.14 -5.11 -9.55
CA HIS A 245 -1.92 -5.72 -10.87
C HIS A 245 -1.98 -4.71 -12.04
N GLY A 246 -2.05 -3.41 -11.77
CA GLY A 246 -2.12 -2.35 -12.78
C GLY A 246 -3.49 -2.15 -13.42
N GLY A 247 -4.49 -2.90 -12.98
CA GLY A 247 -5.90 -2.69 -13.34
C GLY A 247 -6.62 -1.75 -12.38
N VAL A 248 -7.89 -1.50 -12.65
CA VAL A 248 -8.75 -0.65 -11.82
C VAL A 248 -10.07 -1.34 -11.52
N ALA A 249 -10.65 -1.09 -10.34
CA ALA A 249 -11.89 -1.71 -9.90
C ALA A 249 -12.86 -0.69 -9.29
N PRO A 250 -14.20 -0.85 -9.41
CA PRO A 250 -15.15 -0.03 -8.67
C PRO A 250 -14.90 -0.10 -7.16
N ILE A 251 -15.31 0.94 -6.42
CA ILE A 251 -15.15 1.01 -4.95
C ILE A 251 -15.62 -0.27 -4.26
N ALA A 252 -16.78 -0.82 -4.63
CA ALA A 252 -17.35 -2.00 -3.98
C ALA A 252 -16.42 -3.23 -4.11
N ASP A 253 -15.82 -3.43 -5.28
CA ASP A 253 -14.89 -4.54 -5.53
C ASP A 253 -13.54 -4.31 -4.86
N ALA A 254 -13.03 -3.08 -4.90
CA ALA A 254 -11.80 -2.71 -4.22
C ALA A 254 -11.91 -2.87 -2.69
N VAL A 255 -13.08 -2.59 -2.12
CA VAL A 255 -13.35 -2.87 -0.70
C VAL A 255 -13.38 -4.37 -0.46
N ARG A 256 -14.12 -5.15 -1.26
CA ARG A 256 -14.22 -6.62 -1.12
C ARG A 256 -12.84 -7.31 -1.20
N LEU A 257 -12.01 -6.90 -2.15
CA LEU A 257 -10.65 -7.40 -2.36
C LEU A 257 -9.60 -6.35 -1.97
N ALA A 258 -9.70 -5.81 -0.75
CA ALA A 258 -8.81 -4.78 -0.23
C ALA A 258 -7.31 -5.15 -0.24
N ALA A 259 -6.96 -6.45 -0.15
CA ALA A 259 -5.58 -6.90 -0.31
C ALA A 259 -5.01 -6.59 -1.70
N GLY A 260 -5.84 -6.48 -2.73
CA GLY A 260 -5.44 -6.09 -4.09
C GLY A 260 -5.05 -4.61 -4.21
N ALA A 261 -5.43 -3.76 -3.25
CA ALA A 261 -5.03 -2.35 -3.23
C ALA A 261 -3.69 -2.11 -2.51
N VAL A 262 -3.12 -3.13 -1.86
CA VAL A 262 -1.79 -3.05 -1.24
C VAL A 262 -0.74 -2.87 -2.33
N LEU A 263 0.02 -1.78 -2.25
CA LEU A 263 0.99 -1.31 -3.25
C LEU A 263 0.36 -0.92 -4.60
N SER A 264 -0.85 -0.37 -4.58
CA SER A 264 -1.50 0.18 -5.79
C SER A 264 -0.89 1.48 -6.32
N GLY A 265 -0.18 2.26 -5.50
CA GLY A 265 0.50 3.49 -5.93
C GLY A 265 1.55 3.24 -7.02
N PRO A 266 2.61 2.45 -6.75
CA PRO A 266 3.63 2.13 -7.75
C PRO A 266 3.09 1.47 -9.02
N ALA A 267 1.97 0.75 -8.92
CA ALA A 267 1.28 0.16 -10.07
C ALA A 267 0.82 1.21 -11.09
N GLY A 268 0.43 2.41 -10.64
CA GLY A 268 0.11 3.54 -11.50
C GLY A 268 1.32 4.03 -12.29
N GLY A 269 2.49 4.11 -11.65
CA GLY A 269 3.75 4.48 -12.29
C GLY A 269 4.15 3.49 -13.40
N VAL A 270 4.02 2.20 -13.15
CA VAL A 270 4.27 1.15 -14.17
C VAL A 270 3.27 1.22 -15.33
N ALA A 271 1.99 1.50 -15.04
CA ALA A 271 1.00 1.72 -16.09
C ALA A 271 1.34 2.93 -16.97
N GLY A 272 1.84 4.01 -16.35
CA GLY A 272 2.42 5.16 -17.05
C GLY A 272 3.64 4.77 -17.90
N GLY A 273 4.56 3.96 -17.35
CA GLY A 273 5.72 3.43 -18.07
C GLY A 273 5.32 2.62 -19.31
N ARG A 274 4.30 1.76 -19.22
CA ARG A 274 3.76 1.01 -20.38
C ARG A 274 3.17 1.92 -21.44
N TYR A 275 2.55 3.02 -21.03
CA TYR A 275 2.07 4.03 -21.96
C TYR A 275 3.24 4.76 -22.64
N SER A 276 4.27 5.15 -21.89
CA SER A 276 5.49 5.75 -22.42
C SER A 276 6.23 4.83 -23.40
N ALA A 277 6.34 3.53 -23.10
CA ALA A 277 6.89 2.51 -24.00
C ALA A 277 6.22 2.55 -25.39
N ARG A 278 4.88 2.59 -25.40
CA ARG A 278 4.10 2.69 -26.64
C ARG A 278 4.33 4.00 -27.40
N LEU A 279 4.42 5.12 -26.69
CA LEU A 279 4.68 6.43 -27.32
C LEU A 279 6.07 6.52 -27.93
N LEU A 280 7.07 5.94 -27.26
CA LEU A 280 8.45 5.93 -27.72
C LEU A 280 8.72 4.89 -28.82
N GLY A 281 7.83 3.90 -28.98
CA GLY A 281 8.08 2.73 -29.83
C GLY A 281 9.14 1.79 -29.24
N GLU A 282 9.43 1.93 -27.94
CA GLU A 282 10.45 1.16 -27.21
C GLU A 282 9.77 0.16 -26.28
N GLY A 283 9.93 -1.14 -26.57
CA GLY A 283 9.28 -2.19 -25.80
C GLY A 283 9.94 -2.49 -24.44
N ASN A 284 11.19 -2.08 -24.25
CA ASN A 284 11.96 -2.43 -23.07
C ASN A 284 12.28 -1.17 -22.25
N LEU A 285 11.67 -1.04 -21.08
CA LEU A 285 11.88 0.09 -20.17
C LEU A 285 12.07 -0.40 -18.75
N ILE A 286 12.85 0.36 -17.97
CA ILE A 286 12.97 0.18 -16.53
C ILE A 286 12.35 1.43 -15.87
N PRO A 287 11.06 1.39 -15.51
CA PRO A 287 10.47 2.42 -14.66
C PRO A 287 11.25 2.50 -13.33
N PHE A 288 11.66 3.73 -12.99
CA PHE A 288 12.40 4.05 -11.78
C PHE A 288 11.73 5.25 -11.11
N ASP A 289 11.16 5.02 -9.93
CA ASP A 289 10.50 6.06 -9.13
C ASP A 289 11.20 6.17 -7.77
N MET A 290 11.92 7.25 -7.55
CA MET A 290 12.62 7.52 -6.29
C MET A 290 11.90 8.62 -5.51
N GLY A 291 11.32 8.24 -4.38
CA GLY A 291 10.69 9.15 -3.44
C GLY A 291 11.64 9.59 -2.33
N GLY A 292 11.06 10.13 -1.25
CA GLY A 292 11.82 10.54 -0.07
C GLY A 292 12.29 9.37 0.81
N THR A 293 11.61 8.23 0.81
CA THR A 293 11.92 7.11 1.72
C THR A 293 12.28 5.81 1.00
N SER A 294 11.78 5.62 -0.22
CA SER A 294 11.92 4.39 -0.98
C SER A 294 12.11 4.68 -2.47
N THR A 295 12.61 3.67 -3.17
CA THR A 295 12.72 3.64 -4.62
C THR A 295 11.98 2.40 -5.12
N ASP A 296 11.08 2.59 -6.06
CA ASP A 296 10.30 1.54 -6.71
C ASP A 296 10.81 1.34 -8.13
N ILE A 297 11.17 0.09 -8.45
CA ILE A 297 11.75 -0.30 -9.74
C ILE A 297 10.90 -1.42 -10.33
N SER A 298 10.62 -1.34 -11.63
CA SER A 298 9.94 -2.39 -12.38
C SER A 298 10.64 -2.66 -13.71
N LEU A 299 10.29 -3.75 -14.38
CA LEU A 299 10.75 -4.09 -15.72
C LEU A 299 9.55 -4.21 -16.65
N ILE A 300 9.58 -3.42 -17.72
CA ILE A 300 8.70 -3.56 -18.88
C ILE A 300 9.52 -4.20 -19.98
N GLU A 301 9.04 -5.32 -20.51
CA GLU A 301 9.70 -6.10 -21.54
C GLU A 301 8.72 -6.36 -22.67
N GLY A 302 9.10 -6.03 -23.91
CA GLY A 302 8.22 -6.16 -25.08
C GLY A 302 6.91 -5.35 -24.98
N GLY A 303 6.89 -4.27 -24.19
CA GLY A 303 5.71 -3.42 -23.94
C GLY A 303 4.79 -3.90 -22.83
N GLU A 304 5.11 -5.04 -22.19
CA GLU A 304 4.32 -5.65 -21.14
C GLU A 304 5.04 -5.60 -19.79
N ALA A 305 4.27 -5.40 -18.73
CA ALA A 305 4.79 -5.48 -17.36
C ALA A 305 4.48 -6.85 -16.78
N HIS A 306 5.46 -7.44 -16.11
CA HIS A 306 5.34 -8.78 -15.52
C HIS A 306 4.47 -8.77 -14.26
N LEU A 307 3.73 -9.85 -14.04
CA LEU A 307 2.97 -10.08 -12.81
C LEU A 307 3.68 -11.12 -11.94
N SER A 308 3.77 -10.84 -10.65
CA SER A 308 4.23 -11.78 -9.61
C SER A 308 3.09 -12.11 -8.64
N VAL A 309 3.11 -13.34 -8.14
CA VAL A 309 2.24 -13.85 -7.07
C VAL A 309 3.01 -14.15 -5.78
N ASP A 310 4.32 -13.94 -5.78
CA ASP A 310 5.18 -14.17 -4.62
C ASP A 310 5.63 -12.84 -4.03
N ARG A 311 4.71 -12.20 -3.31
CA ARG A 311 4.93 -10.87 -2.72
C ARG A 311 4.83 -10.93 -1.21
N THR A 312 5.79 -10.29 -0.55
CA THR A 312 5.79 -10.09 0.91
C THR A 312 5.75 -8.61 1.22
N VAL A 313 4.78 -8.18 2.05
CA VAL A 313 4.64 -6.79 2.51
C VAL A 313 4.51 -6.80 4.03
N ALA A 314 5.35 -6.02 4.72
CA ALA A 314 5.45 -6.01 6.19
C ALA A 314 5.62 -7.42 6.82
N GLY A 315 6.36 -8.30 6.14
CA GLY A 315 6.55 -9.70 6.54
C GLY A 315 5.33 -10.61 6.35
N GLN A 316 4.29 -10.15 5.63
CA GLN A 316 3.09 -10.91 5.32
C GLN A 316 3.03 -11.26 3.82
N LYS A 317 2.78 -12.54 3.52
CA LYS A 317 2.63 -13.02 2.13
C LYS A 317 1.27 -12.58 1.56
N VAL A 318 1.28 -11.95 0.39
CA VAL A 318 0.10 -11.57 -0.38
C VAL A 318 0.21 -12.20 -1.75
N ALA A 319 -0.57 -13.25 -1.99
CA ALA A 319 -0.47 -14.07 -3.20
C ALA A 319 -1.50 -13.71 -4.28
N LEU A 320 -1.99 -12.47 -4.26
CA LEU A 320 -2.74 -11.93 -5.38
C LEU A 320 -1.77 -11.54 -6.49
N PRO A 321 -2.14 -11.73 -7.77
CA PRO A 321 -1.35 -11.19 -8.87
C PRO A 321 -1.13 -9.70 -8.67
N SER A 322 0.12 -9.27 -8.77
CA SER A 322 0.55 -7.88 -8.65
C SER A 322 1.65 -7.62 -9.64
N LEU A 323 1.81 -6.39 -10.11
CA LEU A 323 2.94 -6.01 -10.96
C LEU A 323 4.24 -6.32 -10.24
N ASP A 324 5.23 -6.80 -10.97
CA ASP A 324 6.55 -7.08 -10.42
C ASP A 324 7.29 -5.76 -10.19
N ILE A 325 7.29 -5.35 -8.93
CA ILE A 325 7.85 -4.07 -8.48
C ILE A 325 8.73 -4.38 -7.27
N VAL A 326 10.00 -4.06 -7.40
CA VAL A 326 11.01 -4.15 -6.35
C VAL A 326 11.09 -2.80 -5.66
N SER A 327 10.79 -2.78 -4.37
CA SER A 327 10.92 -1.59 -3.53
C SER A 327 12.21 -1.68 -2.70
N LEU A 328 13.06 -0.66 -2.80
CA LEU A 328 14.27 -0.52 -2.01
C LEU A 328 14.06 0.57 -0.96
N GLY A 329 14.59 0.37 0.25
CA GLY A 329 14.60 1.37 1.34
C GLY A 329 15.65 2.47 1.12
N ALA A 330 15.72 2.99 -0.10
CA ALA A 330 16.64 4.03 -0.53
C ALA A 330 15.83 5.16 -1.17
N GLY A 331 16.00 6.39 -0.72
CA GLY A 331 15.27 7.57 -1.19
C GLY A 331 16.01 8.85 -0.83
N GLY A 332 15.42 10.01 -1.15
CA GLY A 332 16.04 11.31 -0.86
C GLY A 332 16.37 11.52 0.64
N GLY A 333 15.55 11.01 1.53
CA GLY A 333 15.73 11.08 2.97
C GLY A 333 16.56 9.94 3.57
N SER A 334 17.13 9.03 2.77
CA SER A 334 17.98 7.95 3.31
C SER A 334 19.18 8.53 4.03
N ILE A 335 19.37 8.11 5.27
CA ILE A 335 20.38 8.64 6.18
C ILE A 335 21.74 8.02 5.84
N ALA A 336 22.74 8.88 5.64
CA ALA A 336 24.12 8.47 5.52
C ALA A 336 24.78 8.35 6.91
N ARG A 337 25.58 7.30 7.10
CA ARG A 337 26.36 7.07 8.33
C ARG A 337 27.72 6.48 8.00
N VAL A 338 28.70 6.81 8.84
CA VAL A 338 30.03 6.18 8.80
C VAL A 338 30.12 5.21 9.97
N ASP A 339 30.43 3.95 9.70
CA ASP A 339 30.62 2.96 10.75
C ASP A 339 31.99 3.12 11.46
N PRO A 340 32.24 2.45 12.59
CA PRO A 340 33.54 2.53 13.28
C PRO A 340 34.73 2.03 12.44
N GLY A 341 34.49 1.31 11.35
CA GLY A 341 35.50 0.85 10.39
C GLY A 341 35.79 1.83 9.26
N GLY A 342 35.10 2.98 9.21
CA GLY A 342 35.26 3.99 8.17
C GLY A 342 34.47 3.68 6.88
N ILE A 343 33.52 2.74 6.92
CA ILE A 343 32.66 2.42 5.77
C ILE A 343 31.46 3.37 5.79
N LEU A 344 31.23 4.06 4.67
CA LEU A 344 30.05 4.87 4.43
C LEU A 344 28.88 3.98 3.99
N ASP A 345 27.77 4.08 4.72
CA ASP A 345 26.52 3.36 4.45
C ASP A 345 25.36 4.36 4.32
N GLY A 346 24.41 4.07 3.44
CA GLY A 346 23.26 4.92 3.13
C GLY A 346 21.96 4.14 3.24
N GLY A 347 21.12 4.50 4.22
CA GLY A 347 19.90 3.76 4.55
C GLY A 347 20.18 2.51 5.41
N PRO A 348 19.19 1.61 5.58
CA PRO A 348 17.80 1.72 5.10
C PRO A 348 16.96 2.72 5.91
N GLU A 349 17.52 3.28 6.99
CA GLU A 349 16.85 4.32 7.79
C GLU A 349 16.65 5.60 6.97
N SER A 350 15.47 6.21 7.11
CA SER A 350 15.11 7.44 6.41
C SER A 350 14.69 8.52 7.42
N ALA A 351 15.05 9.77 7.13
CA ALA A 351 14.64 10.94 7.90
C ALA A 351 13.15 11.31 7.73
N GLY A 352 12.46 10.70 6.76
CA GLY A 352 11.05 10.96 6.48
C GLY A 352 10.78 12.41 6.05
N ALA A 353 9.58 12.91 6.34
CA ALA A 353 9.21 14.32 6.12
C ALA A 353 9.32 15.19 7.38
N GLU A 354 9.37 14.56 8.57
CA GLU A 354 9.49 15.18 9.88
C GLU A 354 10.31 14.25 10.81
N PRO A 355 11.49 14.68 11.32
CA PRO A 355 12.09 16.00 11.12
C PRO A 355 12.64 16.24 9.69
N GLY A 356 12.72 15.18 8.87
CA GLY A 356 13.17 15.25 7.48
C GLY A 356 14.67 15.47 7.30
N PRO A 357 15.14 15.54 6.04
CA PRO A 357 16.48 16.01 5.67
C PRO A 357 16.89 17.27 6.43
N ALA A 358 18.18 17.42 6.74
CA ALA A 358 18.66 18.59 7.48
C ALA A 358 18.34 19.91 6.75
N CYS A 359 18.41 19.90 5.42
CA CYS A 359 18.06 21.00 4.55
C CYS A 359 16.60 21.45 4.64
N TYR A 360 15.67 20.62 5.16
CA TYR A 360 14.28 21.05 5.33
C TYR A 360 14.11 22.05 6.47
N GLY A 361 15.11 22.21 7.36
CA GLY A 361 15.08 23.21 8.42
C GLY A 361 14.07 22.92 9.55
N LYS A 362 13.55 21.69 9.64
CA LYS A 362 12.57 21.26 10.66
C LYS A 362 13.19 20.53 11.86
N GLY A 363 14.48 20.75 12.11
CA GLY A 363 15.22 20.12 13.21
C GLY A 363 15.91 18.81 12.87
N GLY A 364 15.90 18.37 11.61
CA GLY A 364 16.69 17.24 11.14
C GLY A 364 18.18 17.52 11.23
N THR A 365 18.97 16.55 11.70
CA THR A 365 20.44 16.71 11.85
C THR A 365 21.23 15.55 11.24
N ALA A 366 20.55 14.52 10.74
CA ALA A 366 21.21 13.42 10.04
C ALA A 366 21.40 13.81 8.56
N PRO A 367 22.60 13.61 7.97
CA PRO A 367 22.82 13.87 6.56
C PRO A 367 22.04 12.85 5.72
N THR A 368 21.43 13.33 4.65
CA THR A 368 20.62 12.52 3.74
C THR A 368 21.01 12.73 2.27
N VAL A 369 20.51 11.88 1.38
CA VAL A 369 20.74 12.02 -0.08
C VAL A 369 20.27 13.40 -0.60
N THR A 370 19.16 13.93 -0.08
CA THR A 370 18.67 15.27 -0.42
C THR A 370 19.63 16.37 0.07
N ASP A 371 20.27 16.19 1.23
CA ASP A 371 21.28 17.14 1.72
C ASP A 371 22.50 17.18 0.80
N ALA A 372 22.97 16.01 0.36
CA ALA A 372 24.08 15.89 -0.60
C ALA A 372 23.73 16.54 -1.94
N ASN A 373 22.55 16.21 -2.50
CA ASN A 373 22.07 16.82 -3.75
C ASN A 373 21.95 18.36 -3.67
N LEU A 374 21.61 18.90 -2.50
CA LEU A 374 21.57 20.35 -2.29
C LEU A 374 22.98 20.96 -2.23
N VAL A 375 23.90 20.33 -1.51
CA VAL A 375 25.31 20.78 -1.40
C VAL A 375 25.98 20.77 -2.76
N LEU A 376 25.81 19.71 -3.55
CA LEU A 376 26.35 19.57 -4.91
C LEU A 376 25.67 20.49 -5.94
N GLY A 377 24.61 21.21 -5.55
CA GLY A 377 23.91 22.15 -6.43
C GLY A 377 22.94 21.52 -7.42
N TYR A 378 22.56 20.26 -7.24
CA TYR A 378 21.53 19.62 -8.07
C TYR A 378 20.11 20.13 -7.76
N LEU A 379 19.88 20.65 -6.55
CA LEU A 379 18.60 21.21 -6.13
C LEU A 379 18.66 22.74 -6.01
N ASN A 380 17.62 23.42 -6.49
CA ASN A 380 17.45 24.85 -6.27
C ASN A 380 16.88 25.11 -4.86
N PRO A 381 17.61 25.79 -3.95
CA PRO A 381 17.14 26.03 -2.58
C PRO A 381 15.92 26.93 -2.48
N GLU A 382 15.66 27.79 -3.46
CA GLU A 382 14.61 28.81 -3.40
C GLU A 382 13.26 28.34 -3.98
N ASP A 383 13.26 27.27 -4.78
CA ASP A 383 12.09 26.81 -5.55
C ASP A 383 11.76 25.32 -5.32
N PHE A 384 12.02 24.81 -4.11
CA PHE A 384 11.72 23.42 -3.81
C PHE A 384 10.21 23.20 -3.62
N ALA A 385 9.71 22.07 -4.14
CA ALA A 385 8.29 21.72 -4.13
C ALA A 385 7.38 22.81 -4.73
N GLY A 386 7.78 23.41 -5.86
CA GLY A 386 7.03 24.45 -6.56
C GLY A 386 6.95 25.75 -5.75
N GLY A 387 8.06 26.12 -5.09
CA GLY A 387 8.19 27.34 -4.28
C GLY A 387 7.53 27.29 -2.90
N THR A 388 6.95 26.15 -2.50
CA THR A 388 6.26 26.01 -1.20
C THR A 388 7.23 25.80 -0.03
N MET A 389 8.49 25.44 -0.30
CA MET A 389 9.51 25.20 0.71
C MET A 389 10.86 25.79 0.30
N ARG A 390 11.53 26.47 1.24
CA ARG A 390 12.92 26.91 1.09
C ARG A 390 13.85 25.93 1.78
N LEU A 391 14.94 25.56 1.11
CA LEU A 391 15.94 24.63 1.64
C LEU A 391 17.12 25.38 2.25
N SER A 392 17.68 24.84 3.33
CA SER A 392 18.84 25.39 4.02
C SER A 392 20.12 24.65 3.60
N ALA A 393 20.85 25.20 2.65
CA ALA A 393 22.16 24.70 2.25
C ALA A 393 23.16 24.66 3.43
N GLY A 394 23.09 25.65 4.33
CA GLY A 394 23.92 25.69 5.53
C GLY A 394 23.59 24.58 6.55
N ALA A 395 22.32 24.15 6.66
CA ALA A 395 21.97 22.99 7.49
C ALA A 395 22.47 21.68 6.87
N ALA A 396 22.33 21.51 5.56
CA ALA A 396 22.86 20.36 4.83
C ALA A 396 24.38 20.22 4.97
N ALA A 397 25.11 21.29 4.66
CA ALA A 397 26.57 21.32 4.72
C ALA A 397 27.09 20.98 6.12
N ARG A 398 26.48 21.53 7.19
CA ARG A 398 26.87 21.20 8.57
C ARG A 398 26.62 19.73 8.92
N ALA A 399 25.47 19.18 8.52
CA ALA A 399 25.15 17.78 8.81
C ALA A 399 26.15 16.83 8.11
N ILE A 400 26.50 17.10 6.86
CA ILE A 400 27.50 16.33 6.09
C ILE A 400 28.90 16.51 6.69
N GLU A 401 29.30 17.76 6.99
CA GLU A 401 30.61 18.06 7.56
C GLU A 401 30.85 17.30 8.87
N GLU A 402 29.90 17.40 9.80
CA GLU A 402 30.04 16.82 11.14
C GLU A 402 30.01 15.29 11.14
N LYS A 403 29.15 14.69 10.32
CA LYS A 403 28.86 13.24 10.42
C LYS A 403 29.52 12.39 9.34
N ILE A 404 29.96 12.96 8.23
CA ILE A 404 30.58 12.22 7.11
C ILE A 404 31.97 12.77 6.80
N ALA A 405 32.09 14.06 6.48
CA ALA A 405 33.34 14.63 5.97
C ALA A 405 34.47 14.58 7.00
N ARG A 406 34.24 15.06 8.23
CA ARG A 406 35.25 15.02 9.30
C ARG A 406 35.66 13.60 9.70
N PRO A 407 34.74 12.63 9.89
CA PRO A 407 35.10 11.25 10.17
C PRO A 407 35.95 10.58 9.08
N LEU A 408 35.74 10.93 7.81
CA LEU A 408 36.45 10.35 6.67
C LEU A 408 37.68 11.17 6.22
N GLY A 409 37.89 12.37 6.78
CA GLY A 409 38.97 13.26 6.37
C GLY A 409 38.77 13.87 4.98
N LEU A 410 37.52 14.09 4.57
CA LEU A 410 37.13 14.62 3.26
C LEU A 410 36.71 16.09 3.35
N SER A 411 36.65 16.76 2.20
CA SER A 411 35.92 18.03 2.08
C SER A 411 34.42 17.79 2.15
N VAL A 412 33.62 18.84 2.38
CA VAL A 412 32.15 18.72 2.39
C VAL A 412 31.63 18.30 1.01
N ASP A 413 32.24 18.80 -0.06
CA ASP A 413 31.84 18.50 -1.43
C ASP A 413 32.24 17.08 -1.85
N ASP A 414 33.38 16.55 -1.40
CA ASP A 414 33.78 15.16 -1.67
C ASP A 414 32.99 14.14 -0.83
N ALA A 415 32.48 14.58 0.33
CA ALA A 415 31.66 13.76 1.21
C ALA A 415 30.18 13.73 0.82
N ALA A 416 29.71 14.74 0.10
CA ALA A 416 28.38 14.84 -0.48
C ALA A 416 28.32 14.04 -1.79
#